data_AF-A0A4R0F140-F1
#
_entry.id   AF-A0A4R0F140-F1
#
_cell.length_a   1.000
_cell.length_b   1.000
_cell.length_c   1.000
_cell.angle_alpha   90.00
_cell.angle_beta   90.00
_cell.angle_gamma   90.00
#
_symmetry.space_group_name_H-M   'P 1'
#
loop_
_entity.id
_entity.type
_entity.pdbx_description
1 polymer ?
#
loop_
_entity_poly.entity_id
_entity_poly.type
_entity_poly.pdbx_seq_one_letter_code
_entity_poly.pdbx_strand_id
1 'polypeptide(L)' 'MVIAGELFMLTCRQATQLLSERLDRPLLFLEQTNLQIHLLACRSCRRYGKQVKTLSQLSKEFKNFDEGQ' A
#
# COMPACT_ATOMS: atom_id res chain seq x y z
N MET A 1 -4.84 13.65 -18.57
CA MET A 1 -3.96 12.46 -18.59
C MET A 1 -4.66 11.33 -17.83
N VAL A 2 -5.73 10.79 -18.43
CA VAL A 2 -6.50 9.65 -17.91
C VAL A 2 -6.37 8.58 -18.99
N ILE A 3 -5.24 7.87 -19.02
CA ILE A 3 -5.10 6.72 -19.92
C ILE A 3 -5.78 5.55 -19.20
N ALA A 4 -6.86 5.08 -19.81
CA ALA A 4 -7.67 3.94 -19.37
C ALA A 4 -6.79 2.71 -19.11
N GLY A 5 -6.84 2.23 -17.87
CA GLY A 5 -6.14 1.04 -17.41
C GLY A 5 -6.98 -0.21 -17.59
N GLU A 6 -7.13 -0.68 -18.82
CA GLU A 6 -7.89 -1.91 -19.10
C GLU A 6 -7.02 -3.16 -19.31
N LEU A 7 -5.71 -3.12 -19.00
CA LEU A 7 -4.87 -4.32 -19.17
C LEU A 7 -4.19 -4.86 -17.90
N PHE A 8 -4.28 -4.20 -16.74
CA PHE A 8 -3.68 -4.71 -15.48
C PHE A 8 -4.49 -4.33 -14.22
N MET A 9 -5.77 -4.74 -14.21
CA MET A 9 -6.69 -5.08 -13.10
C MET A 9 -6.81 -4.25 -11.80
N LEU A 10 -6.01 -3.22 -11.53
CA LEU A 10 -6.21 -2.34 -10.37
C LEU A 10 -6.23 -0.87 -10.78
N THR A 11 -7.30 -0.18 -10.40
CA THR A 11 -7.33 1.28 -10.37
C THR A 11 -6.41 1.80 -9.27
N CYS A 12 -5.95 3.05 -9.37
CA CYS A 12 -5.19 3.68 -8.29
C CYS A 12 -5.93 3.63 -6.95
N ARG A 13 -7.28 3.79 -6.95
CA ARG A 13 -8.11 3.68 -5.75
C ARG A 13 -8.02 2.29 -5.11
N GLN A 14 -8.19 1.23 -5.89
CA GLN A 14 -8.08 -0.14 -5.40
C GLN A 14 -6.66 -0.45 -4.93
N ALA A 15 -5.64 0.03 -5.63
CA ALA A 15 -4.25 -0.13 -5.22
C ALA A 15 -3.96 0.57 -3.88
N THR A 16 -4.44 1.80 -3.68
CA THR A 16 -4.31 2.52 -2.40
C THR A 16 -5.08 1.83 -1.28
N GLN A 17 -6.25 1.25 -1.58
CA GLN A 17 -7.03 0.49 -0.62
C GLN A 17 -6.28 -0.78 -0.18
N LEU A 18 -5.76 -1.58 -1.11
CA LEU A 18 -4.96 -2.77 -0.81
C LEU A 18 -3.66 -2.41 -0.04
N LEU A 19 -3.04 -1.27 -0.32
CA LEU A 19 -1.89 -0.78 0.44
C LEU A 19 -2.24 -0.48 1.90
N SER A 20 -3.43 0.08 2.15
CA SER A 20 -3.94 0.28 3.51
C SER A 20 -4.27 -1.04 4.18
N GLU A 21 -5.05 -1.89 3.50
CA GLU A 21 -5.48 -3.19 4.05
C GLU A 21 -4.29 -4.08 4.41
N ARG A 22 -3.17 -4.00 3.69
CA ARG A 22 -1.93 -4.73 4.02
C ARG A 22 -1.38 -4.39 5.41
N LEU A 23 -1.69 -3.21 5.95
CA LEU A 23 -1.27 -2.85 7.31
C LEU A 23 -2.09 -3.56 8.38
N ASP A 24 -3.36 -3.86 8.08
CA ASP A 24 -4.32 -4.42 9.02
C ASP A 24 -4.45 -5.94 8.89
N ARG A 25 -4.34 -6.46 7.66
CA ARG A 25 -4.44 -7.89 7.34
C ARG A 25 -3.39 -8.32 6.32
N PRO A 26 -3.01 -9.61 6.30
CA PRO A 26 -2.31 -10.17 5.14
C PRO A 26 -3.20 -10.08 3.90
N LEU A 27 -2.59 -9.75 2.77
CA LEU A 27 -3.23 -9.82 1.45
C LEU A 27 -3.17 -11.25 0.92
N LEU A 28 -4.19 -11.63 0.13
CA LEU A 28 -4.18 -12.86 -0.64
C LEU A 28 -3.11 -12.77 -1.74
N PHE A 29 -2.59 -13.92 -2.18
CA PHE A 29 -1.53 -13.97 -3.17
C PHE A 29 -1.88 -13.24 -4.49
N LEU A 30 -3.15 -13.36 -4.94
CA LEU A 30 -3.66 -12.65 -6.11
C LEU A 30 -3.75 -11.14 -5.89
N GLU A 31 -4.19 -10.68 -4.72
CA GLU A 31 -4.22 -9.26 -4.37
C GLU A 31 -2.80 -8.68 -4.35
N GLN A 32 -1.85 -9.43 -3.78
CA GLN A 32 -0.46 -9.01 -3.69
C GLN A 32 0.20 -8.93 -5.08
N THR A 33 0.00 -9.93 -5.94
CA THR A 33 0.58 -9.93 -7.29
C THR A 33 0.02 -8.81 -8.16
N ASN A 34 -1.30 -8.62 -8.18
CA ASN A 34 -1.94 -7.50 -8.89
C ASN A 34 -1.44 -6.14 -8.38
N LEU A 35 -1.30 -5.99 -7.06
CA LEU A 35 -0.77 -4.77 -6.46
C LEU A 35 0.68 -4.52 -6.90
N GLN A 36 1.54 -5.53 -6.89
CA GLN A 36 2.93 -5.36 -7.33
C GLN A 36 3.02 -4.90 -8.79
N ILE A 37 2.20 -5.48 -9.68
CA ILE A 37 2.17 -5.08 -11.08
C ILE A 37 1.73 -3.61 -11.21
N HIS A 38 0.69 -3.20 -10.50
CA HIS A 38 0.26 -1.80 -10.49
C HIS A 38 1.37 -0.85 -9.99
N LEU A 39 2.09 -1.23 -8.92
CA LEU A 39 3.20 -0.44 -8.39
C LEU A 39 4.39 -0.33 -9.36
N LEU A 40 4.59 -1.34 -10.24
CA LEU A 40 5.57 -1.27 -11.32
C LEU A 40 5.26 -0.13 -12.30
N ALA A 41 3.99 0.01 -12.69
CA ALA A 41 3.54 1.00 -13.65
C ALA A 41 3.23 2.39 -13.03
N CYS A 42 2.81 2.45 -11.76
CA CYS A 42 2.31 3.68 -11.13
C CYS A 42 3.26 4.21 -10.05
N ARG A 43 4.02 5.27 -10.40
CA ARG A 43 4.95 5.94 -9.48
C ARG A 43 4.25 6.54 -8.25
N SER A 44 3.05 7.10 -8.43
CA SER A 44 2.28 7.73 -7.35
C SER A 44 1.86 6.71 -6.29
N CYS A 45 1.29 5.57 -6.70
CA CYS A 45 0.92 4.51 -5.76
C CYS A 45 2.14 3.91 -5.07
N ARG A 46 3.28 3.79 -5.77
CA ARG A 46 4.55 3.36 -5.17
C ARG A 46 5.05 4.31 -4.09
N ARG A 47 4.95 5.63 -4.32
CA ARG A 47 5.30 6.64 -3.32
C ARG A 47 4.38 6.58 -2.11
N TYR A 48 3.07 6.49 -2.34
CA TYR A 48 2.08 6.33 -1.27
C TYR A 48 2.35 5.10 -0.41
N GLY A 49 2.62 3.94 -1.02
CA GLY A 49 2.96 2.72 -0.28
C GLY A 49 4.19 2.86 0.63
N LYS A 50 5.20 3.64 0.21
CA LYS A 50 6.35 3.97 1.08
C LYS A 50 5.96 4.88 2.25
N GLN A 51 5.09 5.87 2.02
CA GLN A 51 4.63 6.80 3.05
C GLN A 51 3.84 6.07 4.13
N VAL A 52 2.85 5.27 3.74
CA VAL A 52 2.01 4.51 4.66
C VAL A 52 2.81 3.49 5.48
N LYS A 53 3.80 2.83 4.88
CA LYS A 53 4.73 1.96 5.62
C LYS A 53 5.52 2.72 6.68
N THR A 54 6.05 3.90 6.32
CA THR A 54 6.82 4.74 7.25
C THR A 54 5.95 5.18 8.42
N LEU A 55 4.74 5.64 8.14
CA LEU A 55 3.77 6.02 9.19
C LEU A 55 3.48 4.85 10.14
N SER A 56 3.20 3.66 9.60
CA SER A 56 2.94 2.47 10.41
C SER A 56 4.14 2.08 11.30
N GLN A 57 5.37 2.22 10.80
CA GLN A 57 6.58 1.97 11.58
C GLN A 57 6.72 2.96 12.74
N LEU A 58 6.56 4.26 12.46
CA LEU A 58 6.63 5.30 13.48
C LEU A 58 5.54 5.13 14.55
N SER A 59 4.31 4.79 14.16
CA SER A 59 3.23 4.52 15.12
C SER A 59 3.53 3.34 16.03
N LYS A 60 4.16 2.27 15.50
CA LYS A 60 4.58 1.12 16.30
C LYS A 60 5.71 1.46 17.26
N GLU A 61 6.68 2.24 16.79
CA GLU A 61 7.78 2.73 17.63
C GLU A 61 7.29 3.64 18.74
N PHE A 62 6.35 4.54 18.44
CA PHE A 62 5.72 5.41 19.43
C PHE A 62 4.97 4.63 20.51
N LYS A 63 4.22 3.59 20.12
CA LYS A 63 3.56 2.70 21.08
C LYS A 63 4.57 2.04 22.03
N ASN A 64 5.70 1.56 21.50
CA ASN A 64 6.74 0.94 22.31
C ASN A 64 7.44 1.93 23.25
N PHE A 65 7.54 3.20 22.85
CA PHE A 65 8.07 4.26 23.71
C PHE A 65 7.14 4.56 24.89
N ASP A 66 5.82 4.55 24.67
CA ASP A 66 4.81 4.79 25.72
C ASP A 66 4.73 3.61 26.71
N GLU A 67 4.80 2.35 26.26
CA GLU A 67 4.79 1.16 27.13
C GLU A 67 6.08 0.98 27.96
N GLY A 68 7.17 1.66 27.58
CA GLY A 68 8.48 1.60 28.25
C GLY A 68 8.72 2.67 29.31
N GLN A 69 7.75 3.57 29.54
CA GLN A 69 7.71 4.52 30.65
C GLN A 69 6.77 4.03 31.76
#